data_AF-A0A4Q0M4L9-F1
#
_entry.id   AF-A0A4Q0M4L9-F1
#
_cell.length_a   1.000
_cell.length_b   1.000
_cell.length_c   1.000
_cell.angle_alpha   90.00
_cell.angle_beta   90.00
_cell.angle_gamma   90.00
#
_symmetry.space_group_name_H-M   'P 1'
#
loop_
_entity.id
_entity.type
_entity.pdbx_description
1 polymer ?
#
loop_
_entity_poly.entity_id
_entity_poly.type
_entity_poly.pdbx_seq_one_letter_code
_entity_poly.pdbx_strand_id
1 'polypeptide(L)'
;MKPYIYLTLCLIFFSCGQTRNSEDSTSLNADSAAARTDSVPQNSKSGTLNSNPLSVEEIKQRYAIINDKLQRGLLDSISFKYDCNQERNGTITYFSDKGQLTMIKHSYNEYSHFSAVDLYFVSNNTLFFAHFKRVSWSFESGQAAEGATKDDITEQRLYIVKEKPLLCLEKKYIKRSHSSDNPRPEDVQSKEVKCNSIAPVLKDFGKLIDFKDSDQHDCLEK
;
A
#
# COMPACT_ATOMS: atom_id res chain seq x y z
N MET A 1 -27.48 57.52 7.60
CA MET A 1 -27.10 58.32 6.41
C MET A 1 -25.78 57.79 5.89
N LYS A 2 -25.74 57.28 4.66
CA LYS A 2 -24.49 56.99 3.92
C LYS A 2 -24.10 58.24 3.15
N PRO A 3 -22.83 58.35 2.73
CA PRO A 3 -22.65 58.24 1.28
C PRO A 3 -21.57 57.23 0.90
N TYR A 4 -21.85 56.49 -0.17
CA TYR A 4 -20.90 55.74 -0.96
C TYR A 4 -20.10 56.70 -1.84
N ILE A 5 -18.80 56.45 -2.02
CA ILE A 5 -18.02 57.01 -3.13
C ILE A 5 -17.37 55.85 -3.89
N TYR A 6 -17.77 55.74 -5.15
CA TYR A 6 -17.18 54.93 -6.21
C TYR A 6 -16.00 55.69 -6.84
N LEU A 7 -14.91 54.98 -7.19
CA LEU A 7 -14.10 55.34 -8.37
C LEU A 7 -13.34 54.11 -8.92
N THR A 8 -13.93 53.52 -9.96
CA THR A 8 -13.36 53.02 -11.24
C THR A 8 -12.00 53.64 -11.65
N LEU A 9 -11.09 53.13 -12.49
CA LEU A 9 -11.03 52.04 -13.48
C LEU A 9 -9.61 52.09 -14.14
N CYS A 10 -9.15 50.94 -14.66
CA CYS A 10 -8.15 50.71 -15.73
C CYS A 10 -6.66 51.04 -15.52
N LEU A 11 -5.80 50.05 -15.80
CA LEU A 11 -5.15 49.94 -17.12
C LEU A 11 -4.66 48.50 -17.39
N ILE A 12 -5.06 48.00 -18.56
CA ILE A 12 -4.70 46.73 -19.20
C ILE A 12 -3.61 47.06 -20.22
N PHE A 13 -2.46 46.37 -20.25
CA PHE A 13 -1.65 46.27 -21.47
C PHE A 13 -0.87 44.92 -21.58
N PHE A 14 -1.23 44.14 -22.62
CA PHE A 14 -0.43 43.31 -23.56
C PHE A 14 0.46 42.16 -23.03
N SER A 15 0.61 40.99 -23.70
CA SER A 15 0.58 40.72 -25.14
C SER A 15 0.28 39.25 -25.47
N CYS A 16 -0.44 39.03 -26.58
CA CYS A 16 -0.45 37.78 -27.36
C CYS A 16 0.79 37.66 -28.26
N GLY A 17 1.14 36.43 -28.64
CA GLY A 17 1.98 36.06 -29.79
C GLY A 17 1.82 34.56 -30.03
N GLN A 18 0.74 34.14 -30.70
CA GLN A 18 0.61 33.86 -32.14
C GLN A 18 1.29 32.55 -32.59
N THR A 19 0.41 31.63 -32.99
CA THR A 19 0.61 30.34 -33.66
C THR A 19 1.36 30.45 -34.98
N ARG A 20 2.18 29.44 -35.28
CA ARG A 20 2.58 29.06 -36.65
C ARG A 20 2.39 27.56 -36.82
N ASN A 21 1.38 27.19 -37.59
CA ASN A 21 1.35 25.94 -38.33
C ASN A 21 2.14 26.17 -39.62
N SER A 22 3.04 25.26 -39.96
CA SER A 22 3.50 25.03 -41.32
C SER A 22 3.51 23.52 -41.53
N GLU A 23 2.58 23.06 -42.36
CA GLU A 23 2.77 21.87 -43.17
C GLU A 23 3.81 22.21 -44.24
N ASP A 24 4.83 21.39 -44.40
CA ASP A 24 5.46 21.21 -45.70
C ASP A 24 5.80 19.74 -45.91
N SER A 25 5.25 19.23 -47.00
CA SER A 25 5.55 17.95 -47.64
C SER A 25 6.97 17.95 -48.20
N THR A 26 7.68 16.83 -48.14
CA THR A 26 8.35 16.16 -49.27
C THR A 26 9.12 14.92 -48.76
N SER A 27 9.23 13.95 -49.64
CA SER A 27 9.43 12.53 -49.46
C SER A 27 10.88 12.04 -49.70
N LEU A 28 11.07 10.76 -49.33
CA LEU A 28 12.02 9.74 -49.83
C LEU A 28 13.35 9.49 -49.09
N ASN A 29 13.39 8.29 -48.45
CA ASN A 29 14.40 7.22 -48.46
C ASN A 29 15.86 7.56 -48.04
N ALA A 30 16.62 6.76 -47.27
CA ALA A 30 16.66 5.31 -47.10
C ALA A 30 17.48 4.94 -45.82
N ASP A 31 17.24 3.72 -45.37
CA ASP A 31 18.16 2.77 -44.72
C ASP A 31 18.55 2.86 -43.22
N SER A 32 17.93 1.93 -42.49
CA SER A 32 18.59 0.83 -41.76
C SER A 32 19.41 1.12 -40.50
N ALA A 33 18.78 0.98 -39.33
CA ALA A 33 19.40 0.25 -38.21
C ALA A 33 18.31 -0.31 -37.28
N ALA A 34 18.32 -1.63 -37.13
CA ALA A 34 17.40 -2.40 -36.32
C ALA A 34 17.50 -2.04 -34.83
N ALA A 35 16.40 -1.52 -34.26
CA ALA A 35 16.12 -1.61 -32.85
C ALA A 35 14.90 -2.53 -32.69
N ARG A 36 15.13 -3.71 -32.13
CA ARG A 36 14.06 -4.64 -31.73
C ARG A 36 13.28 -3.99 -30.61
N THR A 37 12.17 -3.33 -30.93
CA THR A 37 11.13 -3.02 -29.97
C THR A 37 10.37 -4.32 -29.76
N ASP A 38 10.76 -5.08 -28.73
CA ASP A 38 9.94 -6.17 -28.21
C ASP A 38 8.61 -5.55 -27.76
N SER A 39 7.66 -5.62 -28.68
CA SER A 39 6.29 -5.26 -28.46
C SER A 39 5.72 -6.33 -27.54
N VAL A 40 5.73 -6.06 -26.24
CA VAL A 40 4.99 -6.86 -25.26
C VAL A 40 3.57 -6.99 -25.79
N PRO A 41 3.05 -8.22 -26.01
CA PRO A 41 1.69 -8.38 -26.44
C PRO A 41 0.78 -7.79 -25.36
N GLN A 42 0.18 -6.65 -25.67
CA GLN A 42 -0.88 -6.03 -24.90
C GLN A 42 -2.14 -6.90 -25.07
N ASN A 43 -2.09 -8.12 -24.56
CA ASN A 43 -3.27 -8.93 -24.34
C ASN A 43 -3.78 -8.64 -22.92
N SER A 44 -3.98 -7.36 -22.63
CA SER A 44 -4.82 -6.94 -21.52
C SER A 44 -6.25 -7.19 -21.97
N LYS A 45 -6.77 -8.40 -21.70
CA LYS A 45 -8.15 -8.46 -21.26
C LYS A 45 -8.26 -7.42 -20.16
N SER A 46 -8.87 -6.29 -20.48
CA SER A 46 -9.30 -5.29 -19.53
C SER A 46 -10.29 -6.00 -18.61
N GLY A 47 -9.75 -6.73 -17.64
CA GLY A 47 -10.50 -7.19 -16.50
C GLY A 47 -11.03 -5.92 -15.87
N THR A 48 -12.34 -5.76 -15.93
CA THR A 48 -13.08 -4.66 -15.34
C THR A 48 -12.41 -4.25 -14.03
N LEU A 49 -11.92 -3.01 -13.95
CA LEU A 49 -11.33 -2.45 -12.74
C LEU A 49 -12.27 -2.61 -11.52
N ASN A 50 -13.56 -2.89 -11.75
CA ASN A 50 -14.58 -3.09 -10.74
C ASN A 50 -14.89 -4.56 -10.42
N SER A 51 -14.14 -5.55 -10.89
CA SER A 51 -14.31 -6.96 -10.48
C SER A 51 -13.20 -7.40 -9.53
N ASN A 52 -13.54 -8.27 -8.57
CA ASN A 52 -12.56 -8.88 -7.67
C ASN A 52 -11.61 -9.78 -8.46
N PRO A 53 -10.30 -9.74 -8.17
CA PRO A 53 -9.35 -10.62 -8.83
C PRO A 53 -9.62 -12.08 -8.44
N LEU A 54 -9.43 -12.98 -9.40
CA LEU A 54 -9.74 -14.41 -9.30
C LEU A 54 -8.50 -15.31 -9.42
N SER A 55 -7.33 -14.76 -9.77
CA SER A 55 -6.05 -15.48 -9.84
C SER A 55 -4.91 -14.75 -9.13
N VAL A 56 -3.80 -15.45 -8.91
CA VAL A 56 -2.58 -14.86 -8.32
C VAL A 56 -2.04 -13.72 -9.18
N GLU A 57 -2.08 -13.86 -10.50
CA GLU A 57 -1.62 -12.87 -11.46
C GLU A 57 -2.46 -11.60 -11.39
N GLU A 58 -3.79 -11.74 -11.37
CA GLU A 58 -4.71 -10.61 -11.23
C GLU A 58 -4.54 -9.91 -9.87
N ILE A 59 -4.32 -10.67 -8.78
CA ILE A 59 -4.01 -10.12 -7.46
C ILE A 59 -2.71 -9.30 -7.50
N LYS A 60 -1.64 -9.83 -8.12
CA LYS A 60 -0.35 -9.14 -8.25
C LYS A 60 -0.47 -7.85 -9.06
N GLN A 61 -1.20 -7.89 -10.17
CA GLN A 61 -1.47 -6.71 -10.99
C GLN A 61 -2.22 -5.65 -10.19
N ARG A 62 -3.27 -6.06 -9.46
CA ARG A 62 -4.05 -5.14 -8.64
C ARG A 62 -3.22 -4.52 -7.52
N TYR A 63 -2.44 -5.33 -6.82
CA TYR A 63 -1.49 -4.88 -5.80
C TYR A 63 -0.52 -3.84 -6.38
N ALA A 64 0.07 -4.09 -7.55
CA ALA A 64 1.01 -3.17 -8.18
C ALA A 64 0.37 -1.81 -8.50
N ILE A 65 -0.85 -1.80 -9.04
CA ILE A 65 -1.61 -0.58 -9.34
C ILE A 65 -1.89 0.24 -8.07
N ILE A 66 -2.35 -0.42 -6.99
CA ILE A 66 -2.65 0.27 -5.73
C ILE A 66 -1.37 0.82 -5.13
N ASN A 67 -0.27 0.06 -5.16
CA ASN A 67 1.00 0.48 -4.60
C ASN A 67 1.65 1.63 -5.40
N ASP A 68 1.53 1.66 -6.73
CA ASP A 68 1.94 2.81 -7.56
C ASP A 68 1.17 4.07 -7.15
N LYS A 69 -0.16 3.98 -7.04
CA LYS A 69 -0.99 5.10 -6.59
C LYS A 69 -0.62 5.58 -5.18
N LEU A 70 -0.40 4.64 -4.26
CA LEU A 70 0.04 4.94 -2.91
C LEU A 70 1.38 5.69 -2.90
N GLN A 71 2.38 5.20 -3.63
CA GLN A 71 3.70 5.82 -3.72
C GLN A 71 3.66 7.22 -4.34
N ARG A 72 2.73 7.44 -5.27
CA ARG A 72 2.53 8.74 -5.93
C ARG A 72 1.60 9.68 -5.16
N GLY A 73 1.07 9.27 -4.00
CA GLY A 73 0.15 10.08 -3.21
C GLY A 73 -1.21 10.32 -3.88
N LEU A 74 -1.66 9.39 -4.72
CA LEU A 74 -2.90 9.50 -5.51
C LEU A 74 -4.12 8.84 -4.84
N LEU A 75 -3.99 8.42 -3.58
CA LEU A 75 -5.08 7.86 -2.79
C LEU A 75 -5.49 8.86 -1.72
N ASP A 76 -6.80 9.05 -1.58
CA ASP A 76 -7.35 9.76 -0.42
C ASP A 76 -7.11 8.92 0.83
N SER A 77 -6.90 9.55 1.99
CA SER A 77 -6.73 8.80 3.22
C SER A 77 -7.36 9.46 4.44
N ILE A 78 -7.82 8.62 5.36
CA ILE A 78 -8.22 9.00 6.73
C ILE A 78 -7.46 8.10 7.70
N SER A 79 -7.10 8.62 8.87
CA SER A 79 -6.35 7.88 9.87
C SER A 79 -6.93 8.05 11.26
N PHE A 80 -6.92 6.97 12.03
CA PHE A 80 -7.36 6.94 13.42
C PHE A 80 -6.26 6.34 14.28
N LYS A 81 -6.06 6.91 15.46
CA LYS A 81 -5.15 6.38 16.49
C LYS A 81 -5.98 5.81 17.61
N TYR A 82 -5.49 4.73 18.22
CA TYR A 82 -6.13 4.09 19.37
C TYR A 82 -5.07 3.64 20.38
N ASP A 83 -5.46 3.52 21.64
CA ASP A 83 -4.65 3.02 22.75
C ASP A 83 -5.52 2.22 23.73
N CYS A 84 -5.30 0.92 23.78
CA CYS A 84 -5.97 0.00 24.70
C CYS A 84 -5.18 -0.11 26.01
N ASN A 85 -5.11 0.97 26.78
CA ASN A 85 -4.42 1.04 28.08
C ASN A 85 -2.96 0.52 28.02
N GLN A 86 -2.22 0.91 26.99
CA GLN A 86 -0.82 0.51 26.72
C GLN A 86 -0.61 -0.99 26.42
N GLU A 87 -1.65 -1.84 26.45
CA GLU A 87 -1.53 -3.24 26.03
C GLU A 87 -1.36 -3.35 24.51
N ARG A 88 -2.11 -2.52 23.78
CA ARG A 88 -1.99 -2.38 22.33
C ARG A 88 -2.34 -0.96 21.92
N ASN A 89 -1.47 -0.35 21.15
CA ASN A 89 -1.73 0.97 20.55
C ASN A 89 -1.35 0.95 19.08
N GLY A 90 -1.98 1.79 18.28
CA GLY A 90 -1.71 1.80 16.86
C GLY A 90 -2.34 2.95 16.10
N THR A 91 -2.07 2.93 14.80
CA THR A 91 -2.69 3.80 13.81
C THR A 91 -3.27 2.93 12.71
N ILE A 92 -4.53 3.17 12.37
CA ILE A 92 -5.20 2.57 11.23
C ILE A 92 -5.40 3.68 10.20
N THR A 93 -4.85 3.48 9.00
CA THR A 93 -5.03 4.39 7.86
C THR A 93 -5.82 3.67 6.78
N TYR A 94 -6.93 4.27 6.37
CA TYR A 94 -7.79 3.80 5.29
C TYR A 94 -7.48 4.60 4.05
N PHE A 95 -7.18 3.92 2.95
CA PHE A 95 -6.90 4.53 1.65
C PHE A 95 -8.04 4.26 0.68
N SER A 96 -8.48 5.30 -0.02
CA SER A 96 -9.56 5.24 -0.99
C SER A 96 -9.14 5.78 -2.35
N ASP A 97 -9.74 5.24 -3.40
CA ASP A 97 -9.62 5.71 -4.78
C ASP A 97 -11.03 6.02 -5.29
N LYS A 98 -11.30 7.29 -5.63
CA LYS A 98 -12.63 7.74 -6.07
C LYS A 98 -13.75 7.35 -5.09
N GLY A 99 -13.49 7.53 -3.80
CA GLY A 99 -14.42 7.21 -2.71
C GLY A 99 -14.57 5.72 -2.37
N GLN A 100 -13.86 4.82 -3.06
CA GLN A 100 -13.90 3.39 -2.77
C GLN A 100 -12.68 2.96 -1.95
N LEU A 101 -12.91 2.28 -0.83
CA LEU A 101 -11.85 1.72 0.00
C LEU A 101 -11.02 0.70 -0.82
N THR A 102 -9.71 0.93 -0.91
CA THR A 102 -8.80 0.06 -1.67
C THR A 102 -7.73 -0.59 -0.79
N MET A 103 -7.38 0.04 0.33
CA MET A 103 -6.37 -0.50 1.23
C MET A 103 -6.58 -0.01 2.67
N ILE A 104 -6.28 -0.88 3.64
CA ILE A 104 -6.16 -0.53 5.05
C ILE A 104 -4.72 -0.82 5.46
N LYS A 105 -4.07 0.14 6.12
CA LYS A 105 -2.78 -0.05 6.79
C LYS A 105 -3.01 0.04 8.30
N HIS A 106 -2.68 -1.02 9.01
CA HIS A 106 -2.73 -1.07 10.47
C HIS A 106 -1.31 -1.22 11.01
N SER A 107 -0.80 -0.18 11.65
CA SER A 107 0.51 -0.20 12.32
C SER A 107 0.30 -0.15 13.82
N TYR A 108 0.81 -1.12 14.57
CA TYR A 108 0.57 -1.22 16.01
C TYR A 108 1.74 -1.81 16.77
N ASN A 109 1.79 -1.52 18.06
CA ASN A 109 2.64 -2.19 19.04
C ASN A 109 1.76 -2.97 20.01
N GLU A 110 2.24 -4.13 20.46
CA GLU A 110 1.64 -4.86 21.57
C GLU A 110 2.66 -4.98 22.70
N TYR A 111 2.29 -4.48 23.87
CA TYR A 111 3.17 -4.33 25.02
C TYR A 111 4.48 -3.60 24.61
N SER A 112 5.62 -4.04 25.14
CA SER A 112 6.92 -3.44 24.86
C SER A 112 7.78 -4.17 23.83
N HIS A 113 7.43 -5.41 23.44
CA HIS A 113 8.34 -6.29 22.67
C HIS A 113 7.84 -6.67 21.27
N PHE A 114 6.64 -6.24 20.89
CA PHE A 114 6.03 -6.61 19.62
C PHE A 114 5.58 -5.38 18.84
N SER A 115 5.86 -5.38 17.54
CA SER A 115 5.31 -4.43 16.60
C SER A 115 4.87 -5.12 15.30
N ALA A 116 3.90 -4.52 14.62
CA ALA A 116 3.40 -5.03 13.36
C ALA A 116 2.93 -3.93 12.42
N VAL A 117 3.03 -4.24 11.13
CA VAL A 117 2.39 -3.51 10.04
C VAL A 117 1.62 -4.51 9.21
N ASP A 118 0.29 -4.42 9.31
CA ASP A 118 -0.64 -5.28 8.59
C ASP A 118 -1.31 -4.46 7.48
N LEU A 119 -1.24 -4.95 6.25
CA LEU A 119 -1.80 -4.33 5.05
C LEU A 119 -2.91 -5.22 4.50
N TYR A 120 -4.09 -4.63 4.29
CA TYR A 120 -5.25 -5.31 3.74
C TYR A 120 -5.65 -4.61 2.45
N PHE A 121 -5.69 -5.33 1.33
CA PHE A 121 -6.06 -4.78 0.03
C PHE A 121 -7.47 -5.26 -0.36
N VAL A 122 -8.30 -4.29 -0.71
CA VAL A 122 -9.76 -4.44 -0.81
C VAL A 122 -10.22 -4.11 -2.21
N SER A 123 -11.17 -4.90 -2.71
CA SER A 123 -11.90 -4.66 -3.95
C SER A 123 -13.35 -5.05 -3.72
N ASN A 124 -14.31 -4.20 -4.09
CA ASN A 124 -15.75 -4.41 -3.84
C ASN A 124 -16.03 -4.92 -2.42
N ASN A 125 -15.47 -4.22 -1.43
CA ASN A 125 -15.61 -4.54 0.00
C ASN A 125 -15.12 -5.95 0.40
N THR A 126 -14.40 -6.65 -0.48
CA THR A 126 -13.85 -7.99 -0.24
C THR A 126 -12.33 -7.91 -0.15
N LEU A 127 -11.77 -8.58 0.86
CA LEU A 127 -10.33 -8.75 0.99
C LEU A 127 -9.82 -9.71 -0.10
N PHE A 128 -8.86 -9.25 -0.92
CA PHE A 128 -8.25 -10.10 -1.96
C PHE A 128 -6.76 -10.37 -1.71
N PHE A 129 -6.10 -9.53 -0.91
CA PHE A 129 -4.70 -9.71 -0.58
C PHE A 129 -4.39 -9.12 0.80
N ALA A 130 -3.56 -9.82 1.57
CA ALA A 130 -3.05 -9.32 2.84
C ALA A 130 -1.53 -9.48 2.92
N HIS A 131 -0.86 -8.49 3.49
CA HIS A 131 0.57 -8.52 3.74
C HIS A 131 0.85 -8.11 5.19
N PHE A 132 1.38 -9.04 5.96
CA PHE A 132 1.70 -8.83 7.38
C PHE A 132 3.20 -8.79 7.55
N LYS A 133 3.68 -7.81 8.31
CA LYS A 133 5.06 -7.76 8.78
C LYS A 133 5.04 -7.63 10.30
N ARG A 134 5.51 -8.66 10.98
CA ARG A 134 5.50 -8.77 12.44
C ARG A 134 6.92 -8.87 12.96
N VAL A 135 7.20 -8.13 14.02
CA VAL A 135 8.52 -8.02 14.64
C VAL A 135 8.37 -8.29 16.12
N SER A 136 9.09 -9.30 16.60
CA SER A 136 9.31 -9.51 18.04
C SER A 136 10.77 -9.18 18.33
N TRP A 137 11.02 -8.22 19.22
CA TRP A 137 12.39 -7.90 19.62
C TRP A 137 12.73 -8.50 20.98
N SER A 138 14.01 -8.80 21.20
CA SER A 138 14.53 -9.32 22.47
C SER A 138 16.01 -8.94 22.63
N PHE A 139 16.53 -8.99 23.86
CA PHE A 139 17.98 -8.91 24.07
C PHE A 139 18.69 -10.14 23.50
N GLU A 140 19.90 -9.94 22.99
CA GLU A 140 20.75 -11.04 22.56
C GLU A 140 21.30 -11.80 23.78
N SER A 141 21.16 -13.13 23.75
CA SER A 141 21.62 -13.99 24.83
C SER A 141 23.12 -13.83 25.04
N GLY A 142 23.53 -13.61 26.30
CA GLY A 142 24.94 -13.38 26.66
C GLY A 142 25.44 -11.95 26.41
N GLN A 143 24.65 -11.07 25.79
CA GLN A 143 25.04 -9.69 25.45
C GLN A 143 24.02 -8.64 25.90
N ALA A 144 23.09 -9.02 26.78
CA ALA A 144 22.09 -8.10 27.33
C ALA A 144 22.73 -6.93 28.10
N ALA A 145 23.83 -7.18 28.81
CA ALA A 145 24.58 -6.14 29.53
C ALA A 145 25.21 -5.09 28.60
N GLU A 146 25.44 -5.46 27.34
CA GLU A 146 25.97 -4.59 26.28
C GLU A 146 24.85 -3.87 25.50
N GLY A 147 23.58 -4.14 25.85
CA GLY A 147 22.42 -3.58 25.18
C GLY A 147 22.15 -4.15 23.78
N ALA A 148 22.77 -5.28 23.42
CA ALA A 148 22.56 -5.92 22.13
C ALA A 148 21.13 -6.47 22.00
N THR A 149 20.44 -6.20 20.89
CA THR A 149 19.08 -6.67 20.61
C THR A 149 18.98 -7.39 19.29
N LYS A 150 18.01 -8.31 19.20
CA LYS A 150 17.61 -8.98 17.98
C LYS A 150 16.12 -8.78 17.72
N ASP A 151 15.80 -8.61 16.45
CA ASP A 151 14.45 -8.57 15.89
C ASP A 151 14.19 -9.87 15.14
N ASP A 152 13.28 -10.69 15.63
CA ASP A 152 12.73 -11.83 14.91
C ASP A 152 11.59 -11.34 14.02
N ILE A 153 11.81 -11.31 12.70
CA ILE A 153 10.90 -10.73 11.73
C ILE A 153 10.22 -11.83 10.93
N THR A 154 8.89 -11.79 10.87
CA THR A 154 8.07 -12.64 10.01
C THR A 154 7.25 -11.77 9.05
N GLU A 155 7.39 -12.03 7.75
CA GLU A 155 6.54 -11.43 6.71
C GLU A 155 5.67 -12.52 6.06
N GLN A 156 4.37 -12.26 5.95
CA GLN A 156 3.39 -13.19 5.37
C GLN A 156 2.58 -12.49 4.28
N ARG A 157 2.38 -13.16 3.16
CA ARG A 157 1.52 -12.70 2.06
C ARG A 157 0.42 -13.73 1.83
N LEU A 158 -0.83 -13.30 1.88
CA LEU A 158 -2.00 -14.14 1.67
C LEU A 158 -2.74 -13.66 0.42
N TYR A 159 -2.88 -14.55 -0.55
CA TYR A 159 -3.67 -14.34 -1.76
C TYR A 159 -5.03 -14.98 -1.54
N ILE A 160 -6.11 -14.20 -1.68
CA ILE A 160 -7.46 -14.61 -1.25
C ILE A 160 -8.42 -14.44 -2.42
N VAL A 161 -9.19 -15.50 -2.71
CA VAL A 161 -10.25 -15.49 -3.73
C VAL A 161 -11.50 -16.08 -3.13
N LYS A 162 -12.61 -15.34 -3.19
CA LYS A 162 -13.91 -15.76 -2.62
C LYS A 162 -13.77 -16.25 -1.17
N GLU A 163 -13.07 -15.47 -0.34
CA GLU A 163 -12.83 -15.76 1.08
C GLU A 163 -12.14 -17.11 1.34
N LYS A 164 -11.41 -17.62 0.34
CA LYS A 164 -10.57 -18.82 0.46
C LYS A 164 -9.13 -18.45 0.14
N PRO A 165 -8.17 -19.01 0.88
CA PRO A 165 -6.77 -18.82 0.55
C PRO A 165 -6.44 -19.53 -0.76
N LEU A 166 -5.78 -18.82 -1.67
CA LEU A 166 -5.26 -19.35 -2.93
C LEU A 166 -3.76 -19.67 -2.84
N LEU A 167 -2.98 -18.80 -2.19
CA LEU A 167 -1.54 -18.93 -2.02
C LEU A 167 -1.12 -18.23 -0.72
N CYS A 168 -0.18 -18.83 0.01
CA CYS A 168 0.43 -18.24 1.19
C CYS A 168 1.94 -18.30 1.08
N LEU A 169 2.58 -17.14 1.23
CA LEU A 169 4.03 -17.03 1.24
C LEU A 169 4.47 -16.54 2.61
N GLU A 170 5.55 -17.11 3.12
CA GLU A 170 6.18 -16.68 4.35
C GLU A 170 7.68 -16.47 4.12
N LYS A 171 8.22 -15.41 4.71
CA LYS A 171 9.66 -15.28 4.93
C LYS A 171 9.93 -14.88 6.37
N LYS A 172 11.03 -15.41 6.90
CA LYS A 172 11.51 -15.17 8.26
C LYS A 172 12.99 -14.83 8.21
N TYR A 173 13.39 -13.84 8.99
CA TYR A 173 14.78 -13.41 9.10
C TYR A 173 14.99 -12.67 10.42
N ILE A 174 16.25 -12.52 10.82
CA ILE A 174 16.65 -11.85 12.06
C ILE A 174 17.47 -10.62 11.69
N LYS A 175 17.21 -9.51 12.39
CA LYS A 175 18.12 -8.35 12.41
C LYS A 175 18.72 -8.21 13.80
N ARG A 176 20.02 -7.94 13.89
CA ARG A 176 20.77 -7.75 15.14
C ARG A 176 21.32 -6.34 15.22
N SER A 177 21.19 -5.68 16.37
CA SER A 177 21.59 -4.28 16.53
C SER A 177 23.08 -4.04 16.29
N HIS A 178 23.92 -5.03 16.61
CA HIS A 178 25.38 -4.94 16.49
C HIS A 178 25.96 -5.71 15.29
N SER A 179 25.12 -6.21 14.37
CA SER A 179 25.61 -6.86 13.15
C SER A 179 25.68 -5.88 11.99
N SER A 180 26.84 -5.79 11.33
CA SER A 180 26.99 -5.12 10.04
C SER A 180 26.49 -5.97 8.86
N ASP A 181 26.21 -7.26 9.09
CA ASP A 181 25.83 -8.24 8.06
C ASP A 181 24.36 -8.67 8.21
N ASN A 182 23.48 -7.71 8.49
CA ASN A 182 22.05 -7.97 8.57
C ASN A 182 21.45 -8.22 7.18
N PRO A 183 20.55 -9.21 7.02
CA PRO A 183 19.93 -9.47 5.73
C PRO A 183 19.07 -8.28 5.31
N ARG A 184 19.14 -7.92 4.03
CA ARG A 184 18.18 -7.00 3.44
C ARG A 184 16.88 -7.76 3.16
N PRO A 185 15.70 -7.23 3.53
CA PRO A 185 14.43 -7.95 3.37
C PRO A 185 14.13 -8.43 1.94
N GLU A 186 14.62 -7.74 0.93
CA GLU A 186 14.50 -8.05 -0.49
C GLU A 186 15.36 -9.25 -0.93
N ASP A 187 16.45 -9.54 -0.22
CA ASP A 187 17.35 -10.66 -0.51
C ASP A 187 16.88 -11.97 0.16
N VAL A 188 15.97 -11.86 1.14
CA VAL A 188 15.41 -13.03 1.83
C VAL A 188 14.26 -13.62 1.00
N GLN A 189 14.51 -14.77 0.40
CA GLN A 189 13.52 -15.48 -0.40
C GLN A 189 12.29 -15.89 0.42
N SER A 190 11.10 -15.61 -0.12
CA SER A 190 9.85 -16.14 0.43
C SER A 190 9.64 -17.59 0.02
N LYS A 191 9.12 -18.39 0.95
CA LYS A 191 8.75 -19.78 0.71
C LYS A 191 7.24 -19.88 0.64
N GLU A 192 6.74 -20.73 -0.25
CA GLU A 192 5.36 -21.15 -0.20
C GLU A 192 5.14 -22.02 1.03
N VAL A 193 4.06 -21.74 1.75
CA VAL A 193 3.66 -22.48 2.94
C VAL A 193 2.20 -22.89 2.80
N LYS A 194 1.83 -23.98 3.49
CA LYS A 194 0.42 -24.37 3.58
C LYS A 194 -0.37 -23.21 4.17
N CYS A 195 -1.42 -22.78 3.47
CA CYS A 195 -2.34 -21.80 4.02
C CYS A 195 -3.07 -22.38 5.24
N ASN A 196 -2.85 -21.75 6.39
CA ASN A 196 -3.71 -21.95 7.55
C ASN A 196 -5.11 -21.37 7.27
N SER A 197 -6.06 -21.63 8.17
CA SER A 197 -7.36 -20.98 8.09
C SER A 197 -7.20 -19.46 8.03
N ILE A 198 -7.87 -18.82 7.06
CA ILE A 198 -7.90 -17.36 6.94
C ILE A 198 -9.03 -16.72 7.77
N ALA A 199 -9.83 -17.51 8.48
CA ALA A 199 -10.92 -16.98 9.31
C ALA A 199 -10.45 -15.92 10.33
N PRO A 200 -9.29 -16.05 11.01
CA PRO A 200 -8.76 -14.99 11.86
C PRO A 200 -8.46 -13.70 11.09
N VAL A 201 -7.90 -13.82 9.88
CA VAL A 201 -7.59 -12.68 9.02
C VAL A 201 -8.86 -11.95 8.58
N LEU A 202 -9.91 -12.69 8.22
CA LEU A 202 -11.20 -12.12 7.85
C LEU A 202 -11.90 -11.48 9.06
N LYS A 203 -11.79 -12.08 10.25
CA LYS A 203 -12.30 -11.50 11.50
C LYS A 203 -11.62 -10.17 11.82
N ASP A 204 -10.29 -10.13 11.75
CA ASP A 204 -9.52 -8.91 12.00
C ASP A 204 -9.84 -7.83 10.96
N PHE A 205 -9.96 -8.22 9.68
CA PHE A 205 -10.39 -7.32 8.62
C PHE A 205 -11.78 -6.73 8.90
N GLY A 206 -12.75 -7.55 9.31
CA GLY A 206 -14.10 -7.09 9.68
C GLY A 206 -14.07 -6.05 10.79
N LYS A 207 -13.31 -6.30 11.86
CA LYS A 207 -13.13 -5.33 12.95
C LYS A 207 -12.55 -4.00 12.48
N LEU A 208 -11.59 -4.02 11.55
CA LEU A 208 -11.04 -2.80 10.99
C LEU A 208 -12.07 -2.02 10.16
N ILE A 209 -12.98 -2.72 9.47
CA ILE A 209 -14.10 -2.06 8.78
C ILE A 209 -15.05 -1.44 9.80
N ASP A 210 -15.48 -2.18 10.81
CA ASP A 210 -16.40 -1.71 11.86
C ASP A 210 -15.80 -0.51 12.61
N PHE A 211 -14.51 -0.55 12.92
CA PHE A 211 -13.79 0.53 13.59
C PHE A 211 -13.82 1.83 12.78
N LYS A 212 -13.81 1.76 11.44
CA LYS A 212 -13.86 2.95 10.57
C LYS A 212 -15.16 3.73 10.72
N ASP A 213 -16.25 3.03 10.98
CA ASP A 213 -17.61 3.56 11.01
C ASP A 213 -18.12 3.79 12.45
N SER A 214 -17.31 3.43 13.45
CA SER A 214 -17.58 3.65 14.86
C SER A 214 -17.46 5.14 15.22
N ASP A 215 -18.22 5.60 16.21
CA ASP A 215 -18.01 6.92 16.81
C ASP A 215 -16.87 6.91 17.86
N GLN A 216 -16.54 5.74 18.39
CA GLN A 216 -15.50 5.53 19.40
C GLN A 216 -14.27 4.86 18.78
N HIS A 217 -13.13 5.52 18.93
CA HIS A 217 -11.84 5.08 18.37
C HIS A 217 -10.77 4.87 19.45
N ASP A 218 -11.18 4.78 20.72
CA ASP A 218 -10.26 4.76 21.86
C ASP A 218 -9.45 3.45 21.91
N CYS A 219 -10.10 2.32 21.62
CA CYS A 219 -9.45 1.01 21.62
C CYS A 219 -9.99 0.10 20.51
N LEU A 220 -9.09 -0.62 19.84
CA LEU A 220 -9.42 -1.72 18.93
C LEU A 220 -9.29 -3.05 19.67
N GLU A 221 -10.41 -3.60 20.12
CA GLU A 221 -10.44 -4.86 20.88
C GLU A 221 -9.93 -6.07 20.08
N LYS A 222 -9.22 -6.99 20.76
CA LYS A 222 -8.65 -8.22 20.19
C LYS A 222 -9.68 -9.28 19.80
#